data_AF-A0A7S0DJ81-F1
#
_entry.id   AF-A0A7S0DJ81-F1
#
_cell.length_a   1.000
_cell.length_b   1.000
_cell.length_c   1.000
_cell.angle_alpha   90.00
_cell.angle_beta   90.00
_cell.angle_gamma   90.00
#
_symmetry.space_group_name_H-M   'P 1'
#
loop_
_entity.id
_entity.type
_entity.pdbx_description
1 polymer ?
#
loop_
_entity_poly.entity_id
_entity_poly.type
_entity_poly.pdbx_seq_one_letter_code
_entity_poly.pdbx_strand_id
1 'polypeptide(L)'
;YFPFGFRDCNVDEAMATATTPLMDSEFKDNFGPDFKDKTPLMDGWSPLPTFLLVTFFVFPLWLFVVVPVLIIYQACLKVASLCSKPKRGKDPFQGIETAPASEAEIPDKKSRDYDFILMGATGFTGKLAAEYIISTYGTGKYKWAVAGRSRGKLEKLVKHLKSINAEAGEVPLVIANSLDTNQMDELAKKTRAVLSTVGPFAKFGSPLVASCCRFGTHYCDITGEVGWVRHVIEKLDKTARRTGARIVPLCGHDSVPWDMVTMIAAREFERKGDSLADIRIFDDVKGAASGGTFATLFNSFQNPMKTTKSGFDPMVSDEKGNKSANKLKINLPGCCSYNSEIKKFVGPFVMAPVNANVVRRSNALLGYSPVFTYYEVMTFPGCMAAWLAQTVNLFIGTAIFLPPCKAFMYAFFLPKPGQGPSRESMKEGYLKVSAIARSMKGSKLLVRIGFSVDPGYEDTARILVESGLCTLQDEIEKEGKCGLLTPASAF
;
A
#
# COMPACT_ATOMS: atom_id res chain seq x y z
N TYR A 1 -20.51 6.19 -5.87
CA TYR A 1 -19.79 6.93 -4.81
C TYR A 1 -19.78 6.02 -3.60
N PHE A 2 -18.61 5.56 -3.17
CA PHE A 2 -18.48 4.55 -2.11
C PHE A 2 -17.81 5.16 -0.89
N PRO A 3 -18.55 5.53 0.18
CA PRO A 3 -17.95 5.72 1.49
C PRO A 3 -17.51 4.33 1.99
N PHE A 4 -16.21 4.05 1.91
CA PHE A 4 -15.65 2.75 2.31
C PHE A 4 -15.86 2.50 3.82
N GLY A 5 -16.91 1.79 4.20
CA GLY A 5 -16.84 0.80 5.27
C GLY A 5 -16.89 -0.56 4.57
N PHE A 6 -15.89 -1.42 4.74
CA PHE A 6 -15.87 -2.71 4.03
C PHE A 6 -16.95 -3.70 4.55
N ARG A 7 -17.88 -3.24 5.39
CA ARG A 7 -18.99 -4.04 5.93
C ARG A 7 -20.10 -4.33 4.93
N ASP A 8 -20.29 -3.45 3.96
CA ASP A 8 -21.34 -3.60 2.94
C ASP A 8 -20.74 -4.06 1.60
N CYS A 9 -19.65 -4.84 1.66
CA CYS A 9 -18.98 -5.41 0.50
C CYS A 9 -19.79 -6.55 -0.15
N ASN A 10 -21.06 -6.31 -0.44
CA ASN A 10 -21.68 -6.99 -1.56
C ASN A 10 -21.35 -6.18 -2.83
N VAL A 11 -20.31 -6.61 -3.54
CA VAL A 11 -19.90 -5.99 -4.81
C VAL A 11 -21.08 -5.93 -5.80
N ASP A 12 -22.07 -6.83 -5.67
CA ASP A 12 -23.27 -6.83 -6.51
C ASP A 12 -24.25 -5.69 -6.17
N GLU A 13 -24.42 -5.32 -4.89
CA GLU A 13 -25.22 -4.13 -4.50
C GLU A 13 -24.51 -2.83 -4.86
N ALA A 14 -23.18 -2.79 -4.71
CA ALA A 14 -22.35 -1.71 -5.20
C ALA A 14 -22.52 -1.50 -6.71
N MET A 15 -22.57 -2.58 -7.49
CA MET A 15 -22.79 -2.53 -8.94
C MET A 15 -24.22 -2.19 -9.36
N ALA A 16 -25.22 -2.37 -8.49
CA ALA A 16 -26.63 -2.04 -8.78
C ALA A 16 -26.89 -0.53 -8.99
N THR A 17 -25.99 0.35 -8.54
CA THR A 17 -26.09 1.81 -8.77
C THR A 17 -25.40 2.30 -10.05
N ALA A 18 -24.85 1.41 -10.87
CA ALA A 18 -24.14 1.76 -12.11
C ALA A 18 -25.07 1.82 -13.34
N THR A 19 -26.00 2.78 -13.40
CA THR A 19 -26.94 2.90 -14.54
C THR A 19 -27.19 4.34 -15.02
N THR A 20 -26.15 5.14 -15.21
CA THR A 20 -26.30 6.38 -16.00
C THR A 20 -25.09 6.64 -16.90
N PRO A 21 -25.28 6.87 -18.22
CA PRO A 21 -24.25 7.42 -19.07
C PRO A 21 -24.01 8.87 -18.65
N LEU A 22 -22.88 9.15 -17.99
CA LEU A 22 -22.57 10.51 -17.56
C LEU A 22 -22.17 11.36 -18.78
N MET A 23 -22.86 12.48 -18.99
CA MET A 23 -22.45 13.50 -19.96
C MET A 23 -21.19 14.24 -19.48
N ASP A 24 -20.41 14.80 -20.40
CA ASP A 24 -19.16 15.55 -20.14
C ASP A 24 -19.29 16.69 -19.10
N SER A 25 -20.51 17.19 -18.81
CA SER A 25 -20.77 18.19 -17.78
C SER A 25 -20.86 17.63 -16.36
N GLU A 26 -21.20 16.35 -16.18
CA GLU A 26 -21.21 15.63 -14.89
C GLU A 26 -19.81 15.12 -14.49
N PHE A 27 -18.80 15.46 -15.29
CA PHE A 27 -17.41 15.19 -14.96
C PHE A 27 -16.95 15.96 -13.70
N LYS A 28 -17.68 17.01 -13.28
CA LYS A 28 -17.41 17.84 -12.09
C LYS A 28 -17.94 17.18 -10.80
N ASP A 29 -17.04 16.48 -10.12
CA ASP A 29 -17.02 16.11 -8.69
C ASP A 29 -18.34 15.67 -8.01
N ASN A 30 -18.79 14.45 -8.35
CA ASN A 30 -19.77 13.69 -7.56
C ASN A 30 -19.16 13.04 -6.29
N PHE A 31 -18.13 13.63 -5.70
CA PHE A 31 -17.47 13.09 -4.50
C PHE A 31 -18.18 13.51 -3.19
N GLY A 32 -19.45 13.92 -3.23
CA GLY A 32 -20.21 14.26 -2.01
C GLY A 32 -19.76 15.56 -1.31
N PRO A 33 -20.41 15.92 -0.18
CA PRO A 33 -20.17 17.18 0.51
C PRO A 33 -18.75 17.30 1.11
N ASP A 34 -18.15 16.18 1.55
CA ASP A 34 -16.85 16.16 2.22
C ASP A 34 -15.67 16.62 1.33
N PHE A 35 -15.90 16.72 0.02
CA PHE A 35 -14.92 17.18 -0.96
C PHE A 35 -15.19 18.57 -1.52
N LYS A 36 -16.33 19.20 -1.18
CA LYS A 36 -16.73 20.49 -1.77
C LYS A 36 -15.73 21.61 -1.50
N ASP A 37 -15.07 21.56 -0.35
CA ASP A 37 -14.10 22.59 0.08
C ASP A 37 -12.64 22.13 -0.04
N LYS A 38 -12.40 20.93 -0.59
CA LYS A 38 -11.05 20.37 -0.73
C LYS A 38 -10.44 20.84 -2.04
N THR A 39 -9.41 21.68 -1.95
CA THR A 39 -8.64 22.16 -3.09
C THR A 39 -7.26 21.49 -3.17
N PRO A 40 -6.70 21.32 -4.37
CA PRO A 40 -5.34 20.79 -4.55
C PRO A 40 -4.30 21.56 -3.72
N LEU A 41 -3.21 20.88 -3.33
CA LEU A 41 -2.14 21.44 -2.48
C LEU A 41 -1.48 22.73 -3.04
N MET A 42 -1.75 23.08 -4.29
CA MET A 42 -1.22 24.28 -4.96
C MET A 42 -2.30 25.29 -5.37
N ASP A 43 -3.54 25.12 -4.94
CA ASP A 43 -4.62 26.06 -5.24
C ASP A 43 -4.45 27.34 -4.40
N GLY A 44 -4.46 28.51 -5.03
CA GLY A 44 -4.26 29.81 -4.37
C GLY A 44 -2.80 30.21 -4.08
N TRP A 45 -1.82 29.34 -4.31
CA TRP A 45 -0.40 29.71 -4.30
C TRP A 45 -0.04 30.41 -5.61
N SER A 46 0.70 31.53 -5.58
CA SER A 46 1.30 32.08 -6.81
C SER A 46 2.61 31.32 -7.07
N PRO A 47 2.63 30.35 -8.01
CA PRO A 47 3.81 29.54 -8.23
C PRO A 47 4.93 30.31 -8.91
N LEU A 48 4.69 31.53 -9.40
CA LEU A 48 5.58 32.22 -10.32
C LEU A 48 6.97 32.52 -9.72
N PRO A 49 7.12 33.12 -8.52
CA PRO A 49 8.45 33.38 -7.97
C PRO A 49 9.25 32.09 -7.75
N THR A 50 8.61 31.07 -7.20
CA THR A 50 9.24 29.76 -6.94
C THR A 50 9.56 29.04 -8.24
N PHE A 51 8.66 29.08 -9.22
CA PHE A 51 8.87 28.52 -10.55
C PHE A 51 10.06 29.18 -11.23
N LEU A 52 10.16 30.52 -11.21
CA LEU A 52 11.28 31.24 -11.80
C LEU A 52 12.60 30.90 -11.10
N LEU A 53 12.61 30.91 -9.75
CA LEU A 53 13.78 30.54 -8.96
C LEU A 53 14.24 29.11 -9.27
N VAL A 54 13.31 28.15 -9.23
CA VAL A 54 13.61 26.74 -9.48
C VAL A 54 14.07 26.52 -10.92
N THR A 55 13.39 27.11 -11.89
CA THR A 55 13.67 26.88 -13.32
C THR A 55 14.97 27.52 -13.78
N PHE A 56 15.27 28.75 -13.34
CA PHE A 56 16.41 29.51 -13.85
C PHE A 56 17.66 29.43 -12.98
N PHE A 57 17.55 29.02 -11.71
CA PHE A 57 18.70 28.96 -10.80
C PHE A 57 18.91 27.56 -10.22
N VAL A 58 17.90 26.98 -9.57
CA VAL A 58 18.07 25.71 -8.84
C VAL A 58 18.26 24.53 -9.79
N PHE A 59 17.43 24.43 -10.83
CA PHE A 59 17.49 23.34 -11.80
C PHE A 59 18.78 23.34 -12.62
N PRO A 60 19.28 24.47 -13.17
CA PRO A 60 20.58 24.52 -13.82
C PRO A 60 21.73 24.15 -12.87
N LEU A 61 21.73 24.65 -11.63
CA LEU A 61 22.74 24.26 -10.65
C LEU A 61 22.73 22.75 -10.39
N TRP A 62 21.55 22.17 -10.18
CA TRP A 62 21.41 20.71 -10.01
C TRP A 62 21.89 19.94 -11.24
N LEU A 63 21.48 20.35 -12.44
CA LEU A 63 21.78 19.67 -13.70
C LEU A 63 23.27 19.74 -14.06
N PHE A 64 23.91 20.89 -13.88
CA PHE A 64 25.30 21.11 -14.31
C PHE A 64 26.34 20.87 -13.21
N VAL A 65 25.93 20.76 -11.94
CA VAL A 65 26.85 20.49 -10.82
C VAL A 65 26.52 19.17 -10.13
N VAL A 66 25.30 19.00 -9.61
CA VAL A 66 24.96 17.84 -8.79
C VAL A 66 24.91 16.54 -9.61
N VAL A 67 24.31 16.57 -10.80
CA VAL A 67 24.19 15.38 -11.66
C VAL A 67 25.56 14.87 -12.14
N PRO A 68 26.49 15.70 -12.67
CA PRO A 68 27.83 15.24 -13.02
C PRO A 68 28.60 14.65 -11.84
N VAL A 69 28.54 15.28 -10.66
CA VAL A 69 29.16 14.75 -9.43
C VAL A 69 28.58 13.40 -9.07
N LEU A 70 27.26 13.23 -9.14
CA LEU A 70 26.60 11.95 -8.88
C LEU A 70 27.03 10.88 -9.89
N ILE A 71 27.12 11.20 -11.18
CA ILE A 71 27.56 10.27 -12.22
C ILE A 71 28.99 9.80 -11.93
N ILE A 72 29.90 10.73 -11.65
CA ILE A 72 31.30 10.42 -11.30
C ILE A 72 31.34 9.55 -10.04
N TYR A 73 30.59 9.91 -9.00
CA TYR A 73 30.52 9.14 -7.75
C TYR A 73 30.03 7.70 -7.98
N GLN A 74 28.95 7.52 -8.74
CA GLN A 74 28.41 6.19 -9.06
C GLN A 74 29.36 5.38 -9.95
N ALA A 75 30.07 6.02 -10.89
CA ALA A 75 31.11 5.37 -11.68
C ALA A 75 32.26 4.87 -10.79
N CYS A 76 32.74 5.69 -9.85
CA CYS A 76 33.76 5.30 -8.87
C CYS A 76 33.30 4.12 -8.00
N LEU A 77 32.06 4.15 -7.50
CA LEU A 77 31.49 3.03 -6.75
C LEU A 77 31.42 1.75 -7.59
N LYS A 78 31.02 1.86 -8.86
CA LYS A 78 30.94 0.70 -9.76
C LYS A 78 32.32 0.11 -10.02
N VAL A 79 33.34 0.93 -10.26
CA VAL A 79 34.74 0.48 -10.40
C VAL A 79 35.22 -0.17 -9.11
N ALA A 80 35.01 0.46 -7.94
CA ALA A 80 35.36 -0.13 -6.65
C ALA A 80 34.63 -1.46 -6.40
N SER A 81 33.38 -1.59 -6.88
CA SER A 81 32.59 -2.80 -6.73
C SER A 81 33.12 -3.98 -7.56
N LEU A 82 33.77 -3.73 -8.71
CA LEU A 82 34.42 -4.78 -9.52
C LEU A 82 35.56 -5.47 -8.74
N CYS A 83 36.17 -4.75 -7.79
CA CYS A 83 37.21 -5.28 -6.92
C CYS A 83 36.65 -5.98 -5.66
N SER A 84 35.32 -6.02 -5.49
CA SER A 84 34.65 -6.58 -4.32
C SER A 84 33.67 -7.67 -4.72
N LYS A 85 33.49 -8.72 -3.91
CA LYS A 85 32.42 -9.69 -4.16
C LYS A 85 31.06 -8.98 -4.10
N PRO A 86 30.14 -9.23 -5.06
CA PRO A 86 28.81 -8.63 -5.02
C PRO A 86 28.12 -8.98 -3.70
N LYS A 87 27.73 -7.97 -2.92
CA LYS A 87 26.93 -8.17 -1.71
C LYS A 87 25.54 -8.65 -2.15
N ARG A 88 25.30 -9.96 -2.10
CA ARG A 88 23.97 -10.54 -2.27
C ARG A 88 23.11 -10.05 -1.11
N GLY A 89 21.92 -9.50 -1.41
CA GLY A 89 20.95 -9.16 -0.36
C GLY A 89 20.68 -10.40 0.49
N LYS A 90 20.64 -10.25 1.82
CA LYS A 90 20.34 -11.37 2.72
C LYS A 90 18.90 -11.83 2.47
N ASP A 91 18.68 -13.15 2.40
CA ASP A 91 17.34 -13.72 2.36
C ASP A 91 16.60 -13.27 3.64
N PRO A 92 15.47 -12.55 3.53
CA PRO A 92 14.77 -12.05 4.70
C PRO A 92 14.11 -13.17 5.54
N PHE A 93 14.13 -14.42 5.05
CA PHE A 93 13.69 -15.62 5.76
C PHE A 93 14.84 -16.49 6.26
N GLN A 94 16.10 -16.02 6.20
CA GLN A 94 17.24 -16.79 6.70
C GLN A 94 17.07 -17.13 8.19
N GLY A 95 17.05 -18.43 8.51
CA GLY A 95 16.90 -18.93 9.88
C GLY A 95 15.48 -18.84 10.44
N ILE A 96 14.48 -18.55 9.60
CA ILE A 96 13.06 -18.52 10.00
C ILE A 96 12.41 -19.82 9.52
N GLU A 97 11.67 -20.50 10.41
CA GLU A 97 10.87 -21.66 10.04
C GLU A 97 9.75 -21.24 9.09
N THR A 98 9.60 -21.96 7.98
CA THR A 98 8.60 -21.68 6.93
C THR A 98 7.73 -22.89 6.63
N ALA A 99 8.13 -24.07 7.10
CA ALA A 99 7.34 -25.28 7.01
C ALA A 99 6.09 -25.14 7.90
N PRO A 100 4.93 -25.60 7.42
CA PRO A 100 3.69 -25.37 8.15
C PRO A 100 3.68 -26.24 9.41
N ALA A 101 3.02 -25.77 10.46
CA ALA A 101 2.86 -26.56 11.67
C ALA A 101 2.06 -27.84 11.36
N SER A 102 2.17 -28.83 12.25
CA SER A 102 1.30 -30.02 12.18
C SER A 102 -0.15 -29.62 12.52
N GLU A 103 -1.13 -30.37 12.02
CA GLU A 103 -2.55 -30.06 12.30
C GLU A 103 -2.86 -30.02 13.80
N ALA A 104 -2.19 -30.86 14.60
CA ALA A 104 -2.33 -30.87 16.05
C ALA A 104 -1.77 -29.62 16.75
N GLU A 105 -0.84 -28.90 16.12
CA GLU A 105 -0.24 -27.67 16.65
C GLU A 105 -0.99 -26.40 16.22
N ILE A 106 -1.91 -26.51 15.25
CA ILE A 106 -2.70 -25.37 14.76
C ILE A 106 -3.95 -25.25 15.64
N PRO A 107 -4.07 -24.18 16.45
CA PRO A 107 -5.26 -23.99 17.28
C PRO A 107 -6.47 -23.73 16.40
N ASP A 108 -7.63 -24.28 16.79
CA ASP A 108 -8.91 -23.96 16.17
C ASP A 108 -9.13 -22.44 16.16
N LYS A 109 -9.64 -21.90 15.06
CA LYS A 109 -9.79 -20.45 14.91
C LYS A 109 -10.77 -19.86 15.92
N LYS A 110 -11.84 -20.58 16.27
CA LYS A 110 -12.88 -20.09 17.19
C LYS A 110 -12.44 -20.16 18.66
N SER A 111 -11.45 -20.99 18.98
CA SER A 111 -10.91 -21.10 20.34
C SER A 111 -9.80 -20.08 20.66
N ARG A 112 -9.46 -19.17 19.72
CA ARG A 112 -8.39 -18.19 19.92
C ARG A 112 -8.84 -17.04 20.82
N ASP A 113 -7.89 -16.53 21.61
CA ASP A 113 -8.12 -15.45 22.58
C ASP A 113 -8.67 -14.17 21.93
N TYR A 114 -8.19 -13.86 20.71
CA TYR A 114 -8.48 -12.60 20.01
C TYR A 114 -9.00 -12.84 18.59
N ASP A 115 -10.01 -12.07 18.20
CA ASP A 115 -10.40 -11.92 16.80
C ASP A 115 -9.26 -11.32 15.99
N PHE A 116 -8.62 -10.26 16.50
CA PHE A 116 -7.43 -9.72 15.87
C PHE A 116 -6.44 -9.08 16.84
N ILE A 117 -5.17 -9.04 16.43
CA ILE A 117 -4.11 -8.30 17.13
C ILE A 117 -3.53 -7.22 16.20
N LEU A 118 -3.46 -5.99 16.69
CA LEU A 118 -2.78 -4.89 16.01
C LEU A 118 -1.30 -4.84 16.41
N MET A 119 -0.42 -5.33 15.55
CA MET A 119 1.02 -5.39 15.78
C MET A 119 1.71 -4.12 15.27
N GLY A 120 2.48 -3.46 16.14
CA GLY A 120 3.09 -2.15 15.85
C GLY A 120 2.24 -0.97 16.30
N ALA A 121 1.30 -1.18 17.23
CA ALA A 121 0.32 -0.19 17.69
C ALA A 121 0.93 1.13 18.22
N THR A 122 2.20 1.10 18.67
CA THR A 122 2.89 2.31 19.17
C THR A 122 3.60 3.12 18.06
N GLY A 123 3.56 2.64 16.82
CA GLY A 123 4.03 3.38 15.65
C GLY A 123 3.03 4.48 15.23
N PHE A 124 3.40 5.30 14.26
CA PHE A 124 2.54 6.40 13.80
C PHE A 124 1.20 5.88 13.24
N THR A 125 1.24 5.06 12.19
CA THR A 125 0.05 4.44 11.59
C THR A 125 -0.65 3.48 12.55
N GLY A 126 0.11 2.73 13.36
CA GLY A 126 -0.45 1.83 14.37
C GLY A 126 -1.28 2.57 15.42
N LYS A 127 -0.86 3.77 15.85
CA LYS A 127 -1.64 4.60 16.76
C LYS A 127 -2.95 5.04 16.10
N LEU A 128 -2.90 5.49 14.85
CA LEU A 128 -4.10 5.89 14.09
C LEU A 128 -5.07 4.71 13.93
N ALA A 129 -4.57 3.52 13.63
CA ALA A 129 -5.38 2.32 13.53
C ALA A 129 -6.05 1.98 14.86
N ALA A 130 -5.32 2.03 15.97
CA ALA A 130 -5.87 1.78 17.30
C ALA A 130 -6.95 2.81 17.68
N GLU A 131 -6.74 4.09 17.34
CA GLU A 131 -7.73 5.15 17.55
C GLU A 131 -9.00 4.93 16.71
N TYR A 132 -8.84 4.53 15.44
CA TYR A 132 -9.96 4.20 14.56
C TYR A 132 -10.76 2.99 15.09
N ILE A 133 -10.07 1.95 15.56
CA ILE A 133 -10.72 0.76 16.14
C ILE A 133 -11.53 1.15 17.39
N ILE A 134 -10.94 1.87 18.33
CA ILE A 134 -11.61 2.18 19.60
C ILE A 134 -12.79 3.15 19.41
N SER A 135 -12.68 4.11 18.47
CA SER A 135 -13.76 5.06 18.18
C SER A 135 -14.93 4.41 17.42
N THR A 136 -14.63 3.48 16.50
CA THR A 136 -15.64 2.89 15.60
C THR A 136 -16.26 1.63 16.18
N TYR A 137 -15.48 0.80 16.86
CA TYR A 137 -15.88 -0.54 17.29
C TYR A 137 -15.83 -0.77 18.81
N GLY A 138 -15.13 0.11 19.54
CA GLY A 138 -14.91 -0.05 20.97
C GLY A 138 -14.23 -1.40 21.28
N THR A 139 -14.72 -2.08 22.31
CA THR A 139 -14.25 -3.43 22.71
C THR A 139 -15.39 -4.46 22.82
N GLY A 140 -16.62 -4.07 22.45
CA GLY A 140 -17.79 -4.94 22.57
C GLY A 140 -17.98 -5.89 21.39
N LYS A 141 -17.72 -5.41 20.16
CA LYS A 141 -17.99 -6.20 18.95
C LYS A 141 -16.89 -7.20 18.60
N TYR A 142 -15.64 -6.86 18.87
CA TYR A 142 -14.48 -7.69 18.57
C TYR A 142 -13.59 -7.82 19.79
N LYS A 143 -13.04 -9.01 20.02
CA LYS A 143 -11.99 -9.24 21.01
C LYS A 143 -10.64 -8.92 20.39
N TRP A 144 -10.06 -7.76 20.71
CA TRP A 144 -8.82 -7.33 20.08
C TRP A 144 -7.78 -6.85 21.08
N ALA A 145 -6.51 -6.94 20.70
CA ALA A 145 -5.39 -6.47 21.51
C ALA A 145 -4.41 -5.60 20.71
N VAL A 146 -3.67 -4.76 21.42
CA VAL A 146 -2.53 -4.02 20.85
C VAL A 146 -1.22 -4.73 21.18
N ALA A 147 -0.33 -4.84 20.19
CA ALA A 147 0.94 -5.52 20.34
C ALA A 147 2.15 -4.66 19.97
N GLY A 148 3.24 -4.88 20.69
CA GLY A 148 4.52 -4.22 20.45
C GLY A 148 5.57 -4.51 21.52
N ARG A 149 6.79 -4.08 21.24
CA ARG A 149 7.99 -4.38 22.05
C ARG A 149 8.13 -3.57 23.35
N SER A 150 7.38 -2.49 23.52
CA SER A 150 7.55 -1.57 24.67
C SER A 150 6.27 -1.50 25.49
N ARG A 151 6.25 -2.20 26.64
CA ARG A 151 5.13 -2.20 27.58
C ARG A 151 4.69 -0.78 27.96
N GLY A 152 5.62 0.06 28.41
CA GLY A 152 5.30 1.43 28.82
C GLY A 152 4.70 2.31 27.71
N LYS A 153 5.07 2.10 26.43
CA LYS A 153 4.42 2.82 25.32
C LYS A 153 3.01 2.29 25.04
N LEU A 154 2.80 0.99 25.17
CA LEU A 154 1.49 0.36 24.99
C LEU A 154 0.52 0.76 26.11
N GLU A 155 0.96 0.80 27.37
CA GLU A 155 0.14 1.28 28.49
C GLU A 155 -0.28 2.74 28.31
N LYS A 156 0.64 3.60 27.84
CA LYS A 156 0.31 4.99 27.48
C LYS A 156 -0.70 5.06 26.35
N LEU A 157 -0.56 4.20 25.34
CA LEU A 157 -1.53 4.10 24.24
C LEU A 157 -2.91 3.70 24.76
N VAL A 158 -3.02 2.63 25.57
CA VAL A 158 -4.33 2.18 26.10
C VAL A 158 -5.00 3.23 26.97
N LYS A 159 -4.25 3.95 27.80
CA LYS A 159 -4.78 5.11 28.55
C LYS A 159 -5.32 6.19 27.61
N HIS A 160 -4.61 6.48 26.52
CA HIS A 160 -5.07 7.40 25.49
C HIS A 160 -6.34 6.90 24.79
N LEU A 161 -6.40 5.62 24.39
CA LEU A 161 -7.60 5.03 23.78
C LEU A 161 -8.83 5.12 24.69
N LYS A 162 -8.66 4.90 26.01
CA LYS A 162 -9.74 5.04 27.00
C LYS A 162 -10.25 6.48 27.10
N SER A 163 -9.41 7.49 26.83
CA SER A 163 -9.86 8.89 26.77
C SER A 163 -10.65 9.22 25.50
N ILE A 164 -10.49 8.45 24.43
CA ILE A 164 -11.27 8.59 23.18
C ILE A 164 -12.65 7.95 23.33
N ASN A 165 -12.71 6.79 23.98
CA ASN A 165 -13.96 6.10 24.26
C ASN A 165 -13.97 5.61 25.72
N ALA A 166 -14.60 6.41 26.59
CA ALA A 166 -14.66 6.15 28.02
C ALA A 166 -15.50 4.91 28.37
N GLU A 167 -16.45 4.52 27.51
CA GLU A 167 -17.34 3.37 27.70
C GLU A 167 -16.68 2.05 27.29
N ALA A 168 -15.68 2.09 26.42
CA ALA A 168 -14.96 0.89 26.00
C ALA A 168 -14.29 0.20 27.20
N GLY A 169 -14.43 -1.13 27.29
CA GLY A 169 -13.70 -1.96 28.24
C GLY A 169 -12.17 -1.87 28.08
N GLU A 170 -11.44 -2.61 28.90
CA GLU A 170 -9.98 -2.66 28.82
C GLU A 170 -9.51 -3.23 27.48
N VAL A 171 -8.49 -2.60 26.87
CA VAL A 171 -7.83 -3.10 25.66
C VAL A 171 -6.59 -3.90 26.08
N PRO A 172 -6.56 -5.23 25.87
CA PRO A 172 -5.44 -6.07 26.27
C PRO A 172 -4.13 -5.72 25.56
N LEU A 173 -3.02 -6.00 26.26
CA LEU A 173 -1.66 -5.75 25.80
C LEU A 173 -0.92 -7.06 25.51
N VAL A 174 -0.30 -7.15 24.33
CA VAL A 174 0.59 -8.26 23.97
C VAL A 174 2.00 -7.73 23.77
N ILE A 175 2.92 -8.09 24.67
CA ILE A 175 4.33 -7.73 24.53
C ILE A 175 4.96 -8.68 23.53
N ALA A 176 5.44 -8.13 22.41
CA ALA A 176 5.95 -8.92 21.30
C ALA A 176 7.10 -8.18 20.58
N ASN A 177 8.22 -8.86 20.41
CA ASN A 177 9.33 -8.40 19.57
C ASN A 177 9.22 -9.04 18.19
N SER A 178 9.08 -8.23 17.13
CA SER A 178 8.87 -8.74 15.76
C SER A 178 10.04 -9.52 15.18
N LEU A 179 11.21 -9.47 15.82
CA LEU A 179 12.39 -10.27 15.45
C LEU A 179 12.53 -11.57 16.24
N ASP A 180 11.69 -11.80 17.25
CA ASP A 180 11.70 -13.02 18.06
C ASP A 180 10.64 -13.98 17.51
N THR A 181 11.09 -15.03 16.83
CA THR A 181 10.22 -16.02 16.18
C THR A 181 9.32 -16.75 17.17
N ASN A 182 9.79 -17.03 18.38
CA ASN A 182 8.98 -17.73 19.39
C ASN A 182 7.84 -16.83 19.87
N GLN A 183 8.11 -15.54 20.08
CA GLN A 183 7.06 -14.58 20.42
C GLN A 183 6.06 -14.39 19.27
N MET A 184 6.50 -14.47 18.01
CA MET A 184 5.60 -14.38 16.85
C MET A 184 4.73 -15.62 16.69
N ASP A 185 5.27 -16.81 16.96
CA ASP A 185 4.52 -18.07 16.99
C ASP A 185 3.41 -18.01 18.06
N GLU A 186 3.77 -17.61 19.29
CA GLU A 186 2.81 -17.45 20.37
C GLU A 186 1.74 -16.39 20.10
N LEU A 187 2.12 -15.28 19.45
CA LEU A 187 1.15 -14.26 19.01
C LEU A 187 0.21 -14.82 17.94
N ALA A 188 0.73 -15.52 16.93
CA ALA A 188 -0.06 -16.06 15.83
C ALA A 188 -1.09 -17.09 16.32
N LYS A 189 -0.71 -17.97 17.26
CA LYS A 189 -1.61 -18.98 17.86
C LYS A 189 -2.79 -18.36 18.62
N LYS A 190 -2.61 -17.18 19.21
CA LYS A 190 -3.62 -16.51 20.06
C LYS A 190 -4.67 -15.71 19.30
N THR A 191 -4.53 -15.53 18.00
CA THR A 191 -5.45 -14.65 17.25
C THR A 191 -5.87 -15.20 15.90
N ARG A 192 -7.08 -14.85 15.45
CA ARG A 192 -7.59 -15.22 14.12
C ARG A 192 -6.94 -14.38 13.01
N ALA A 193 -6.67 -13.10 13.26
CA ALA A 193 -6.02 -12.20 12.32
C ALA A 193 -4.95 -11.29 12.96
N VAL A 194 -3.91 -10.95 12.21
CA VAL A 194 -2.91 -9.95 12.61
C VAL A 194 -2.92 -8.79 11.62
N LEU A 195 -3.03 -7.57 12.16
CA LEU A 195 -2.91 -6.32 11.41
C LEU A 195 -1.54 -5.73 11.72
N SER A 196 -0.63 -5.66 10.75
CA SER A 196 0.75 -5.24 10.99
C SER A 196 1.06 -3.86 10.42
N THR A 197 1.58 -2.98 11.27
CA THR A 197 2.17 -1.69 10.87
C THR A 197 3.68 -1.64 11.15
N VAL A 198 4.36 -2.80 11.22
CA VAL A 198 5.78 -2.89 11.62
C VAL A 198 6.69 -2.84 10.40
N GLY A 199 6.93 -1.63 9.90
CA GLY A 199 7.88 -1.35 8.82
C GLY A 199 9.28 -0.91 9.30
N PRO A 200 10.32 -0.99 8.44
CA PRO A 200 10.34 -1.63 7.11
C PRO A 200 10.16 -3.15 7.21
N PHE A 201 9.24 -3.71 6.44
CA PHE A 201 8.81 -5.10 6.46
C PHE A 201 9.90 -6.06 5.99
N ALA A 202 10.73 -5.63 5.05
CA ALA A 202 11.93 -6.37 4.64
C ALA A 202 12.88 -6.70 5.81
N LYS A 203 12.84 -5.89 6.88
CA LYS A 203 13.68 -6.06 8.08
C LYS A 203 12.94 -6.72 9.23
N PHE A 204 11.66 -6.38 9.42
CA PHE A 204 10.93 -6.71 10.65
C PHE A 204 9.68 -7.57 10.42
N GLY A 205 9.25 -7.77 9.18
CA GLY A 205 7.98 -8.42 8.83
C GLY A 205 8.07 -9.93 8.70
N SER A 206 9.21 -10.47 8.25
CA SER A 206 9.35 -11.89 7.89
C SER A 206 9.01 -12.88 9.02
N PRO A 207 9.47 -12.69 10.28
CA PRO A 207 9.13 -13.63 11.35
C PRO A 207 7.63 -13.71 11.61
N LEU A 208 6.96 -12.56 11.64
CA LEU A 208 5.52 -12.49 11.92
C LEU A 208 4.69 -13.13 10.80
N VAL A 209 4.95 -12.79 9.54
CA VAL A 209 4.19 -13.37 8.42
C VAL A 209 4.43 -14.87 8.29
N ALA A 210 5.66 -15.34 8.52
CA ALA A 210 5.96 -16.78 8.55
C ALA A 210 5.16 -17.49 9.64
N SER A 211 5.13 -16.94 10.86
CA SER A 211 4.35 -17.48 11.97
C SER A 211 2.86 -17.54 11.65
N CYS A 212 2.31 -16.48 11.04
CA CYS A 212 0.91 -16.46 10.62
C CYS A 212 0.60 -17.55 9.59
N CYS A 213 1.48 -17.72 8.58
CA CYS A 213 1.35 -18.79 7.59
C CYS A 213 1.42 -20.18 8.24
N ARG A 214 2.30 -20.38 9.22
CA ARG A 214 2.50 -21.67 9.88
C ARG A 214 1.33 -22.10 10.76
N PHE A 215 0.69 -21.16 11.43
CA PHE A 215 -0.41 -21.42 12.36
C PHE A 215 -1.80 -21.05 11.82
N GLY A 216 -1.95 -20.87 10.50
CA GLY A 216 -3.27 -20.63 9.89
C GLY A 216 -3.90 -19.27 10.24
N THR A 217 -3.10 -18.31 10.72
CA THR A 217 -3.56 -16.98 11.14
C THR A 217 -3.66 -16.05 9.93
N HIS A 218 -4.77 -15.32 9.81
CA HIS A 218 -4.90 -14.30 8.77
C HIS A 218 -3.95 -13.13 9.02
N TYR A 219 -3.51 -12.46 7.96
CA TYR A 219 -2.52 -11.40 8.05
C TYR A 219 -2.80 -10.32 7.04
N CYS A 220 -2.83 -9.07 7.49
CA CYS A 220 -2.86 -7.88 6.65
C CYS A 220 -1.75 -6.91 7.07
N ASP A 221 -1.14 -6.22 6.11
CA ASP A 221 -0.14 -5.19 6.38
C ASP A 221 -0.25 -3.98 5.44
N ILE A 222 0.56 -2.95 5.72
CA ILE A 222 0.62 -1.71 4.91
C ILE A 222 1.94 -1.60 4.12
N THR A 223 2.56 -2.73 3.78
CA THR A 223 3.85 -2.69 3.08
C THR A 223 3.73 -2.06 1.69
N GLY A 224 4.73 -1.28 1.30
CA GLY A 224 4.96 -0.88 -0.10
C GLY A 224 6.13 -1.65 -0.74
N GLU A 225 6.73 -2.61 -0.04
CA GLU A 225 7.97 -3.27 -0.43
C GLU A 225 7.70 -4.51 -1.32
N VAL A 226 7.34 -4.30 -2.59
CA VAL A 226 7.03 -5.40 -3.54
C VAL A 226 8.16 -6.44 -3.64
N GLY A 227 9.42 -6.01 -3.51
CA GLY A 227 10.56 -6.94 -3.47
C GLY A 227 10.49 -7.92 -2.29
N TRP A 228 10.02 -7.48 -1.13
CA TRP A 228 9.77 -8.34 0.04
C TRP A 228 8.57 -9.24 -0.20
N VAL A 229 7.46 -8.67 -0.70
CA VAL A 229 6.24 -9.43 -1.01
C VAL A 229 6.52 -10.59 -1.98
N ARG A 230 7.40 -10.39 -2.98
CA ARG A 230 7.86 -11.49 -3.84
C ARG A 230 8.50 -12.65 -3.04
N HIS A 231 9.33 -12.35 -2.04
CA HIS A 231 9.93 -13.38 -1.18
C HIS A 231 8.87 -14.05 -0.31
N VAL A 232 7.92 -13.29 0.24
CA VAL A 232 6.80 -13.85 1.02
C VAL A 232 6.01 -14.85 0.17
N ILE A 233 5.61 -14.48 -1.06
CA ILE A 233 4.90 -15.38 -1.98
C ILE A 233 5.75 -16.61 -2.30
N GLU A 234 7.02 -16.41 -2.68
CA GLU A 234 7.92 -17.49 -3.07
C GLU A 234 8.15 -18.52 -1.96
N LYS A 235 8.21 -18.07 -0.70
CA LYS A 235 8.58 -18.91 0.45
C LYS A 235 7.36 -19.46 1.21
N LEU A 236 6.24 -18.73 1.25
CA LEU A 236 5.15 -19.00 2.20
C LEU A 236 3.79 -19.29 1.56
N ASP A 237 3.58 -19.08 0.26
CA ASP A 237 2.26 -19.32 -0.37
C ASP A 237 1.76 -20.76 -0.18
N LYS A 238 2.64 -21.76 -0.37
CA LYS A 238 2.29 -23.17 -0.12
C LYS A 238 1.92 -23.43 1.33
N THR A 239 2.65 -22.81 2.26
CA THR A 239 2.42 -22.96 3.70
C THR A 239 1.08 -22.35 4.10
N ALA A 240 0.81 -21.12 3.68
CA ALA A 240 -0.43 -20.43 3.95
C ALA A 240 -1.65 -21.17 3.36
N ARG A 241 -1.52 -21.76 2.16
CA ARG A 241 -2.58 -22.60 1.58
C ARG A 241 -2.83 -23.85 2.41
N ARG A 242 -1.77 -24.55 2.85
CA ARG A 242 -1.90 -25.78 3.63
C ARG A 242 -2.61 -25.55 4.98
N THR A 243 -2.40 -24.41 5.60
CA THR A 243 -2.94 -24.07 6.93
C THR A 243 -4.23 -23.28 6.88
N GLY A 244 -4.70 -22.90 5.68
CA GLY A 244 -5.88 -22.03 5.51
C GLY A 244 -5.65 -20.58 5.95
N ALA A 245 -4.40 -20.12 6.04
CA ALA A 245 -4.09 -18.72 6.28
C ALA A 245 -4.41 -17.87 5.04
N ARG A 246 -4.91 -16.65 5.27
CA ARG A 246 -5.08 -15.62 4.23
C ARG A 246 -4.08 -14.53 4.53
N ILE A 247 -3.13 -14.35 3.62
CA ILE A 247 -2.05 -13.40 3.79
C ILE A 247 -2.22 -12.33 2.71
N VAL A 248 -2.58 -11.13 3.12
CA VAL A 248 -2.95 -10.01 2.25
C VAL A 248 -2.03 -8.83 2.54
N PRO A 249 -0.80 -8.82 2.01
CA PRO A 249 0.06 -7.65 2.08
C PRO A 249 -0.51 -6.49 1.26
N LEU A 250 0.03 -5.28 1.46
CA LEU A 250 -0.35 -4.06 0.71
C LEU A 250 -1.81 -3.63 0.96
N CYS A 251 -2.36 -3.93 2.14
CA CYS A 251 -3.64 -3.40 2.65
C CYS A 251 -3.49 -1.95 3.18
N GLY A 252 -2.67 -1.15 2.52
CA GLY A 252 -2.59 0.28 2.76
C GLY A 252 -3.36 1.06 1.71
N HIS A 253 -3.50 2.35 1.96
CA HIS A 253 -4.03 3.24 0.94
C HIS A 253 -3.19 3.14 -0.34
N ASP A 254 -1.86 3.01 -0.26
CA ASP A 254 -0.93 3.02 -1.40
C ASP A 254 -0.99 1.77 -2.32
N SER A 255 -2.09 1.02 -2.34
CA SER A 255 -2.34 -0.10 -3.28
C SER A 255 -3.81 -0.49 -3.40
N VAL A 256 -4.57 -0.51 -2.30
CA VAL A 256 -5.97 -0.96 -2.29
C VAL A 256 -6.86 -0.22 -3.31
N PRO A 257 -6.89 1.13 -3.38
CA PRO A 257 -7.76 1.85 -4.31
C PRO A 257 -7.52 1.48 -5.78
N TRP A 258 -6.26 1.39 -6.20
CA TRP A 258 -5.88 1.06 -7.58
C TRP A 258 -6.22 -0.38 -7.95
N ASP A 259 -6.03 -1.32 -7.02
CA ASP A 259 -6.41 -2.71 -7.21
C ASP A 259 -7.93 -2.87 -7.31
N MET A 260 -8.67 -2.20 -6.43
CA MET A 260 -10.14 -2.23 -6.40
C MET A 260 -10.78 -1.57 -7.63
N VAL A 261 -10.34 -0.38 -8.07
CA VAL A 261 -10.91 0.23 -9.30
C VAL A 261 -10.67 -0.64 -10.52
N THR A 262 -9.54 -1.33 -10.58
CA THR A 262 -9.23 -2.24 -11.69
C THR A 262 -10.14 -3.47 -11.65
N MET A 263 -10.30 -4.06 -10.47
CA MET A 263 -11.21 -5.20 -10.28
C MET A 263 -12.65 -4.86 -10.64
N ILE A 264 -13.17 -3.73 -10.14
CA ILE A 264 -14.53 -3.26 -10.40
C ILE A 264 -14.74 -3.08 -11.91
N ALA A 265 -13.78 -2.46 -12.60
CA ALA A 265 -13.87 -2.29 -14.05
C ALA A 265 -13.84 -3.62 -14.81
N ALA A 266 -12.98 -4.55 -14.40
CA ALA A 266 -12.89 -5.87 -15.02
C ALA A 266 -14.18 -6.68 -14.84
N ARG A 267 -14.70 -6.77 -13.62
CA ARG A 267 -15.95 -7.49 -13.29
C ARG A 267 -17.14 -6.91 -14.05
N GLU A 268 -17.24 -5.58 -14.18
CA GLU A 268 -18.34 -4.95 -14.93
C GLU A 268 -18.27 -5.24 -16.44
N PHE A 269 -17.08 -5.36 -17.03
CA PHE A 269 -16.94 -5.81 -18.42
C PHE A 269 -17.24 -7.30 -18.56
N GLU A 270 -16.79 -8.13 -17.63
CA GLU A 270 -17.07 -9.57 -17.63
C GLU A 270 -18.58 -9.85 -17.56
N ARG A 271 -19.31 -9.14 -16.69
CA ARG A 271 -20.78 -9.21 -16.59
C ARG A 271 -21.48 -8.90 -17.92
N LYS A 272 -20.87 -8.07 -18.75
CA LYS A 272 -21.34 -7.69 -20.09
C LYS A 272 -20.81 -8.63 -21.20
N GLY A 273 -20.16 -9.72 -20.84
CA GLY A 273 -19.55 -10.67 -21.78
C GLY A 273 -18.38 -10.07 -22.57
N ASP A 274 -17.62 -9.18 -21.95
CA ASP A 274 -16.43 -8.53 -22.51
C ASP A 274 -15.24 -8.65 -21.53
N SER A 275 -14.06 -8.14 -21.91
CA SER A 275 -12.87 -8.19 -21.08
C SER A 275 -12.16 -6.84 -21.08
N LEU A 276 -11.42 -6.56 -20.01
CA LEU A 276 -10.63 -5.34 -19.88
C LEU A 276 -9.50 -5.33 -20.92
N ALA A 277 -9.32 -4.20 -21.62
CA ALA A 277 -8.26 -4.00 -22.63
C ALA A 277 -7.26 -2.91 -22.22
N ASP A 278 -7.74 -1.84 -21.60
CA ASP A 278 -6.95 -0.69 -21.16
C ASP A 278 -7.56 -0.11 -19.88
N ILE A 279 -6.73 0.24 -18.91
CA ILE A 279 -7.14 1.01 -17.75
C ILE A 279 -6.15 2.15 -17.50
N ARG A 280 -6.70 3.37 -17.42
CA ARG A 280 -5.96 4.60 -17.19
C ARG A 280 -6.43 5.23 -15.90
N ILE A 281 -5.56 5.23 -14.89
CA ILE A 281 -5.85 5.73 -13.56
C ILE A 281 -5.20 7.10 -13.37
N PHE A 282 -5.99 8.04 -12.86
CA PHE A 282 -5.62 9.42 -12.64
C PHE A 282 -5.85 9.78 -11.18
N ASP A 283 -4.76 10.15 -10.50
CA ASP A 283 -4.75 10.42 -9.07
C ASP A 283 -4.75 11.93 -8.81
N ASP A 284 -5.69 12.40 -8.01
CA ASP A 284 -5.70 13.76 -7.47
C ASP A 284 -5.54 13.67 -5.96
N VAL A 285 -4.34 13.99 -5.49
CA VAL A 285 -3.87 13.66 -4.14
C VAL A 285 -3.40 14.89 -3.39
N LYS A 286 -3.87 15.04 -2.15
CA LYS A 286 -3.33 15.96 -1.16
C LYS A 286 -2.96 15.14 0.08
N GLY A 287 -1.67 14.98 0.33
CA GLY A 287 -1.17 14.21 1.45
C GLY A 287 0.32 14.46 1.70
N ALA A 288 0.81 13.97 2.83
CA ALA A 288 2.22 14.10 3.22
C ALA A 288 2.86 12.73 3.45
N ALA A 289 4.19 12.68 3.51
CA ALA A 289 4.94 11.47 3.83
C ALA A 289 5.50 11.51 5.27
N SER A 290 5.59 10.35 5.92
CA SER A 290 6.11 10.13 7.27
C SER A 290 7.53 9.59 7.20
N GLY A 291 8.23 9.64 8.34
CA GLY A 291 9.56 9.05 8.43
C GLY A 291 9.57 7.55 8.12
N GLY A 292 8.47 6.83 8.37
CA GLY A 292 8.32 5.41 8.04
C GLY A 292 8.25 5.13 6.54
N THR A 293 7.49 5.94 5.80
CA THR A 293 7.38 5.85 4.33
C THR A 293 8.71 6.14 3.66
N PHE A 294 9.41 7.18 4.10
CA PHE A 294 10.77 7.45 3.64
C PHE A 294 11.71 6.28 3.93
N ALA A 295 11.74 5.77 5.17
CA ALA A 295 12.59 4.63 5.53
C ALA A 295 12.33 3.38 4.66
N THR A 296 11.07 3.15 4.29
CA THR A 296 10.65 2.07 3.38
C THR A 296 11.16 2.28 1.97
N LEU A 297 10.99 3.49 1.42
CA LEU A 297 11.51 3.86 0.11
C LEU A 297 13.03 3.71 0.05
N PHE A 298 13.75 4.25 1.04
CA PHE A 298 15.20 4.13 1.14
C PHE A 298 15.65 2.67 1.24
N ASN A 299 14.98 1.86 2.05
CA ASN A 299 15.32 0.45 2.19
C ASN A 299 15.15 -0.31 0.86
N SER A 300 14.06 -0.04 0.14
CA SER A 300 13.78 -0.66 -1.16
C SER A 300 14.82 -0.31 -2.23
N PHE A 301 15.29 0.94 -2.26
CA PHE A 301 16.33 1.36 -3.21
C PHE A 301 17.73 0.87 -2.84
N GLN A 302 18.08 0.85 -1.54
CA GLN A 302 19.41 0.43 -1.10
C GLN A 302 19.58 -1.10 -1.10
N ASN A 303 18.50 -1.83 -0.83
CA ASN A 303 18.49 -3.28 -0.78
C ASN A 303 17.43 -3.82 -1.75
N PRO A 304 17.59 -3.60 -3.07
CA PRO A 304 16.64 -4.10 -4.04
C PRO A 304 16.63 -5.64 -3.98
N MET A 305 15.54 -6.17 -3.46
CA MET A 305 15.34 -7.60 -3.32
C MET A 305 14.98 -8.19 -4.68
N LYS A 306 15.83 -9.09 -5.17
CA LYS A 306 15.60 -9.91 -6.36
C LYS A 306 15.09 -11.29 -5.92
N THR A 307 14.20 -11.88 -6.70
CA THR A 307 13.69 -13.23 -6.44
C THR A 307 14.82 -14.25 -6.36
N THR A 308 14.64 -15.32 -5.57
CA THR A 308 15.71 -16.31 -5.40
C THR A 308 15.80 -17.27 -6.58
N LYS A 309 14.71 -17.42 -7.34
CA LYS A 309 14.61 -18.21 -8.58
C LYS A 309 14.71 -17.34 -9.84
N SER A 310 15.70 -17.65 -10.67
CA SER A 310 15.86 -17.02 -12.00
C SER A 310 14.63 -17.30 -12.89
N GLY A 311 14.11 -16.28 -13.57
CA GLY A 311 12.97 -16.40 -14.49
C GLY A 311 11.58 -16.57 -13.83
N PHE A 312 11.51 -16.67 -12.50
CA PHE A 312 10.27 -16.71 -11.73
C PHE A 312 9.94 -15.33 -11.17
N ASP A 313 8.75 -14.82 -11.50
CA ASP A 313 8.20 -13.61 -10.89
C ASP A 313 6.89 -13.98 -10.17
N PRO A 314 6.89 -14.00 -8.83
CA PRO A 314 5.71 -14.33 -8.03
C PRO A 314 4.50 -13.46 -8.35
N MET A 315 4.72 -12.23 -8.83
CA MET A 315 3.64 -11.29 -9.17
C MET A 315 2.89 -11.67 -10.46
N VAL A 316 3.36 -12.66 -11.22
CA VAL A 316 2.66 -13.21 -12.41
C VAL A 316 2.37 -14.69 -12.26
N SER A 317 2.49 -15.23 -11.05
CA SER A 317 2.14 -16.61 -10.79
C SER A 317 0.62 -16.74 -10.59
N ASP A 318 0.04 -17.87 -10.98
CA ASP A 318 -1.33 -18.23 -10.65
C ASP A 318 -1.41 -18.86 -9.24
N GLU A 319 -2.59 -19.37 -8.86
CA GLU A 319 -2.81 -20.05 -7.58
C GLU A 319 -2.06 -21.38 -7.44
N LYS A 320 -1.68 -22.00 -8.56
CA LYS A 320 -0.92 -23.25 -8.60
C LYS A 320 0.59 -23.00 -8.54
N GLY A 321 1.02 -21.73 -8.55
CA GLY A 321 2.41 -21.32 -8.61
C GLY A 321 3.03 -21.43 -10.00
N ASN A 322 2.22 -21.62 -11.04
CA ASN A 322 2.66 -21.60 -12.43
C ASN A 322 2.62 -20.18 -12.97
N LYS A 323 3.32 -19.92 -14.08
CA LYS A 323 3.21 -18.63 -14.77
C LYS A 323 1.82 -18.48 -15.37
N SER A 324 1.10 -17.42 -14.98
CA SER A 324 -0.23 -17.13 -15.48
C SER A 324 -0.22 -16.86 -16.99
N ALA A 325 -1.30 -17.28 -17.66
CA ALA A 325 -1.56 -16.92 -19.06
C ALA A 325 -1.97 -15.44 -19.23
N ASN A 326 -2.48 -14.84 -18.15
CA ASN A 326 -2.98 -13.47 -18.13
C ASN A 326 -1.82 -12.49 -18.00
N LYS A 327 -1.81 -11.46 -18.84
CA LYS A 327 -0.70 -10.51 -18.98
C LYS A 327 -1.17 -9.09 -18.70
N LEU A 328 -0.26 -8.29 -18.15
CA LEU A 328 -0.46 -6.86 -17.94
C LEU A 328 0.73 -6.12 -18.56
N LYS A 329 0.43 -5.19 -19.48
CA LYS A 329 1.41 -4.28 -20.07
C LYS A 329 1.44 -3.00 -19.24
N ILE A 330 2.58 -2.73 -18.61
CA ILE A 330 2.77 -1.54 -17.78
C ILE A 330 3.20 -0.38 -18.67
N ASN A 331 2.40 0.69 -18.69
CA ASN A 331 2.70 1.94 -19.40
C ASN A 331 2.69 3.11 -18.42
N LEU A 332 3.81 3.36 -17.77
CA LEU A 332 3.96 4.44 -16.79
C LEU A 332 4.84 5.56 -17.38
N PRO A 333 4.30 6.76 -17.63
CA PRO A 333 5.07 7.89 -18.11
C PRO A 333 6.19 8.29 -17.13
N GLY A 334 7.39 8.55 -17.65
CA GLY A 334 8.53 9.00 -16.84
C GLY A 334 8.61 10.52 -16.63
N CYS A 335 7.76 11.29 -17.31
CA CYS A 335 7.79 12.75 -17.29
C CYS A 335 6.38 13.35 -17.26
N CYS A 336 6.28 14.58 -16.79
CA CYS A 336 5.06 15.35 -16.88
C CYS A 336 4.68 15.66 -18.33
N SER A 337 3.39 15.60 -18.65
CA SER A 337 2.84 15.92 -19.98
C SER A 337 1.39 16.41 -19.87
N TYR A 338 0.86 17.00 -20.94
CA TYR A 338 -0.56 17.33 -21.00
C TYR A 338 -1.35 16.11 -21.50
N ASN A 339 -2.37 15.71 -20.75
CA ASN A 339 -3.28 14.63 -21.14
C ASN A 339 -4.56 15.22 -21.74
N SER A 340 -4.77 14.97 -23.04
CA SER A 340 -5.94 15.50 -23.78
C SER A 340 -7.26 14.83 -23.39
N GLU A 341 -7.25 13.60 -22.87
CA GLU A 341 -8.46 12.86 -22.50
C GLU A 341 -9.12 13.45 -21.24
N ILE A 342 -8.32 13.83 -20.25
CA ILE A 342 -8.82 14.46 -19.01
C ILE A 342 -8.56 15.98 -18.94
N LYS A 343 -7.97 16.56 -20.00
CA LYS A 343 -7.63 17.98 -20.12
C LYS A 343 -6.82 18.55 -18.95
N LYS A 344 -5.97 17.73 -18.33
CA LYS A 344 -5.10 18.10 -17.20
C LYS A 344 -3.63 17.80 -17.51
N PHE A 345 -2.73 18.50 -16.82
CA PHE A 345 -1.34 18.06 -16.75
C PHE A 345 -1.25 16.81 -15.87
N VAL A 346 -0.43 15.86 -16.29
CA VAL A 346 -0.21 14.60 -15.59
C VAL A 346 1.28 14.34 -15.45
N GLY A 347 1.67 13.49 -14.51
CA GLY A 347 3.05 13.05 -14.38
C GLY A 347 3.21 11.79 -13.52
N PRO A 348 4.46 11.32 -13.37
CA PRO A 348 4.74 10.07 -12.68
C PRO A 348 4.27 10.11 -11.23
N PHE A 349 3.56 9.07 -10.80
CA PHE A 349 3.29 8.82 -9.39
C PHE A 349 4.26 7.78 -8.83
N VAL A 350 4.80 8.06 -7.64
CA VAL A 350 5.90 7.27 -7.05
C VAL A 350 5.50 5.82 -6.75
N MET A 351 4.22 5.58 -6.41
CA MET A 351 3.71 4.24 -6.10
C MET A 351 3.15 3.51 -7.33
N ALA A 352 3.06 4.15 -8.50
CA ALA A 352 2.52 3.51 -9.70
C ALA A 352 3.23 2.21 -10.11
N PRO A 353 4.57 2.07 -10.00
CA PRO A 353 5.23 0.79 -10.23
C PRO A 353 4.82 -0.28 -9.21
N VAL A 354 4.55 0.09 -7.96
CA VAL A 354 4.07 -0.83 -6.92
C VAL A 354 2.65 -1.29 -7.24
N ASN A 355 1.74 -0.35 -7.49
CA ASN A 355 0.34 -0.60 -7.83
C ASN A 355 0.19 -1.47 -9.08
N ALA A 356 0.94 -1.16 -10.14
CA ALA A 356 0.96 -1.98 -11.34
C ALA A 356 1.38 -3.44 -11.07
N ASN A 357 2.27 -3.68 -10.09
CA ASN A 357 2.63 -5.03 -9.67
C ASN A 357 1.51 -5.74 -8.90
N VAL A 358 0.79 -5.02 -8.03
CA VAL A 358 -0.37 -5.55 -7.31
C VAL A 358 -1.46 -5.95 -8.29
N VAL A 359 -1.87 -5.04 -9.17
CA VAL A 359 -2.88 -5.28 -10.21
C VAL A 359 -2.47 -6.44 -11.14
N ARG A 360 -1.17 -6.53 -11.46
CA ARG A 360 -0.63 -7.65 -12.25
C ARG A 360 -0.81 -9.00 -11.57
N ARG A 361 -0.63 -9.06 -10.25
CA ARG A 361 -0.89 -10.28 -9.46
C ARG A 361 -2.38 -10.56 -9.33
N SER A 362 -3.21 -9.54 -9.13
CA SER A 362 -4.66 -9.68 -9.11
C SER A 362 -5.19 -10.26 -10.43
N ASN A 363 -4.70 -9.79 -11.58
CA ASN A 363 -5.04 -10.39 -12.88
C ASN A 363 -4.55 -11.84 -13.02
N ALA A 364 -3.39 -12.16 -12.44
CA ALA A 364 -2.85 -13.51 -12.45
C ALA A 364 -3.70 -14.50 -11.62
N LEU A 365 -4.33 -14.01 -10.54
CA LEU A 365 -5.19 -14.78 -9.64
C LEU A 365 -6.66 -14.83 -10.11
N LEU A 366 -7.22 -13.69 -10.53
CA LEU A 366 -8.65 -13.53 -10.81
C LEU A 366 -9.00 -13.58 -12.30
N GLY A 367 -8.03 -13.41 -13.19
CA GLY A 367 -8.26 -13.53 -14.63
C GLY A 367 -9.08 -12.43 -15.28
N TYR A 368 -8.85 -11.15 -14.90
CA TYR A 368 -9.53 -9.99 -15.49
C TYR A 368 -9.49 -9.95 -17.02
N SER A 369 -8.35 -10.30 -17.62
CA SER A 369 -8.18 -10.34 -19.07
C SER A 369 -6.90 -11.10 -19.47
N PRO A 370 -6.89 -11.79 -20.62
CA PRO A 370 -5.68 -12.42 -21.17
C PRO A 370 -4.55 -11.41 -21.38
N VAL A 371 -4.88 -10.17 -21.77
CA VAL A 371 -3.93 -9.07 -21.88
C VAL A 371 -4.63 -7.72 -21.78
N PHE A 372 -4.13 -6.85 -20.91
CA PHE A 372 -4.56 -5.45 -20.87
C PHE A 372 -3.40 -4.49 -20.58
N THR A 373 -3.59 -3.21 -20.86
CA THR A 373 -2.63 -2.15 -20.58
C THR A 373 -3.02 -1.40 -19.31
N TYR A 374 -2.04 -1.19 -18.44
CA TYR A 374 -2.18 -0.44 -17.20
C TYR A 374 -1.39 0.86 -17.29
N TYR A 375 -2.07 1.96 -17.04
CA TYR A 375 -1.52 3.31 -17.02
C TYR A 375 -1.95 4.00 -15.73
N GLU A 376 -1.02 4.65 -15.05
CA GLU A 376 -1.27 5.34 -13.79
C GLU A 376 -0.41 6.58 -13.69
N VAL A 377 -1.03 7.71 -13.35
CA VAL A 377 -0.40 9.02 -13.21
C VAL A 377 -1.11 9.86 -12.17
N MET A 378 -0.37 10.79 -11.55
CA MET A 378 -0.99 11.88 -10.79
C MET A 378 -1.36 13.06 -11.71
N THR A 379 -2.35 13.83 -11.30
CA THR A 379 -2.82 15.03 -11.99
C THR A 379 -2.32 16.30 -11.32
N PHE A 380 -2.15 17.36 -12.13
CA PHE A 380 -1.69 18.66 -11.69
C PHE A 380 -2.64 19.77 -12.18
N PRO A 381 -2.82 20.84 -11.40
CA PRO A 381 -3.69 21.96 -11.78
C PRO A 381 -3.15 22.75 -12.98
N GLY A 382 -1.86 22.68 -13.28
CA GLY A 382 -1.25 23.38 -14.41
C GLY A 382 0.19 22.95 -14.70
N CYS A 383 0.76 23.45 -15.79
CA CYS A 383 2.12 23.10 -16.23
C CYS A 383 3.18 23.47 -15.20
N MET A 384 3.04 24.62 -14.53
CA MET A 384 4.01 25.08 -13.52
C MET A 384 4.04 24.15 -12.31
N ALA A 385 2.87 23.74 -11.82
CA ALA A 385 2.76 22.76 -10.73
C ALA A 385 3.38 21.42 -11.13
N ALA A 386 3.09 20.94 -12.34
CA ALA A 386 3.67 19.72 -12.87
C ALA A 386 5.20 19.79 -12.99
N TRP A 387 5.75 20.91 -13.45
CA TRP A 387 7.19 21.14 -13.56
C TRP A 387 7.88 21.18 -12.19
N LEU A 388 7.29 21.89 -11.23
CA LEU A 388 7.82 21.95 -9.86
C LEU A 388 7.82 20.57 -9.20
N ALA A 389 6.71 19.83 -9.30
CA ALA A 389 6.61 18.47 -8.77
C ALA A 389 7.63 17.51 -9.41
N GLN A 390 7.80 17.57 -10.73
CA GLN A 390 8.81 16.80 -11.45
C GLN A 390 10.22 17.12 -10.96
N THR A 391 10.51 18.40 -10.74
CA THR A 391 11.80 18.88 -10.27
C THR A 391 12.10 18.39 -8.85
N VAL A 392 11.12 18.47 -7.94
CA VAL A 392 11.23 17.93 -6.59
C VAL A 392 11.52 16.43 -6.60
N ASN A 393 10.81 15.66 -7.44
CA ASN A 393 11.05 14.22 -7.58
C ASN A 393 12.48 13.91 -8.06
N LEU A 394 13.01 14.68 -9.01
CA LEU A 394 14.39 14.54 -9.48
C LEU A 394 15.42 14.87 -8.38
N PHE A 395 15.16 15.90 -7.57
CA PHE A 395 16.04 16.30 -6.48
C PHE A 395 16.06 15.25 -5.35
N ILE A 396 14.89 14.76 -4.94
CA ILE A 396 14.79 13.66 -3.96
C ILE A 396 15.49 12.43 -4.51
N GLY A 397 15.19 12.05 -5.76
CA GLY A 397 15.80 10.90 -6.44
C GLY A 397 17.32 10.94 -6.42
N THR A 398 17.92 12.06 -6.82
CA THR A 398 19.39 12.23 -6.81
C THR A 398 19.99 12.28 -5.41
N ALA A 399 19.35 12.98 -4.48
CA ALA A 399 19.84 13.13 -3.12
C ALA A 399 19.88 11.79 -2.35
N ILE A 400 19.01 10.83 -2.69
CA ILE A 400 19.06 9.45 -2.15
C ILE A 400 20.41 8.76 -2.46
N PHE A 401 20.98 9.03 -3.63
CA PHE A 401 22.19 8.36 -4.13
C PHE A 401 23.50 9.06 -3.79
N LEU A 402 23.45 10.27 -3.22
CA LEU A 402 24.63 11.01 -2.77
C LEU A 402 24.67 11.07 -1.23
N PRO A 403 25.60 10.35 -0.55
CA PRO A 403 25.61 10.25 0.91
C PRO A 403 25.53 11.57 1.70
N PRO A 404 26.26 12.64 1.36
CA PRO A 404 26.14 13.92 2.09
C PRO A 404 24.77 14.55 1.92
N CYS A 405 24.19 14.55 0.70
CA CYS A 405 22.84 15.06 0.46
C CYS A 405 21.79 14.22 1.19
N LYS A 406 21.95 12.89 1.19
CA LYS A 406 21.10 11.99 1.97
C LYS A 406 21.15 12.34 3.45
N ALA A 407 22.35 12.43 4.05
CA ALA A 407 22.51 12.75 5.47
C ALA A 407 21.88 14.11 5.81
N PHE A 408 22.07 15.11 4.95
CA PHE A 408 21.47 16.43 5.10
C PHE A 408 19.94 16.40 5.04
N MET A 409 19.35 15.69 4.07
CA MET A 409 17.89 15.51 4.00
C MET A 409 17.33 14.86 5.27
N TYR A 410 18.00 13.82 5.78
CA TYR A 410 17.61 13.15 7.02
C TYR A 410 17.70 14.05 8.26
N ALA A 411 18.68 14.94 8.30
CA ALA A 411 18.90 15.81 9.45
C ALA A 411 17.90 16.96 9.51
N PHE A 412 17.49 17.52 8.36
CA PHE A 412 16.76 18.78 8.31
C PHE A 412 15.37 18.73 7.67
N PHE A 413 15.10 17.79 6.76
CA PHE A 413 13.88 17.80 5.95
C PHE A 413 12.94 16.62 6.17
N LEU A 414 13.46 15.47 6.57
CA LEU A 414 12.66 14.25 6.72
C LEU A 414 12.14 14.07 8.16
N PRO A 415 10.87 13.68 8.35
CA PRO A 415 10.36 13.34 9.67
C PRO A 415 11.15 12.19 10.29
N LYS A 416 11.34 12.21 11.60
CA LYS A 416 12.00 11.11 12.31
C LYS A 416 11.12 9.84 12.27
N PRO A 417 11.70 8.62 12.38
CA PRO A 417 10.91 7.40 12.49
C PRO A 417 9.86 7.48 13.60
N GLY A 418 8.60 7.21 13.27
CA GLY A 418 7.45 7.34 14.17
C GLY A 418 6.81 8.73 14.22
N GLN A 419 7.33 9.72 13.47
CA GLN A 419 6.67 11.01 13.21
C GLN A 419 6.03 10.99 11.82
N GLY A 420 4.87 11.65 11.71
CA GLY A 420 4.13 11.85 10.48
C GLY A 420 3.46 13.23 10.46
N PRO A 421 2.59 13.52 9.48
CA PRO A 421 1.91 14.80 9.37
C PRO A 421 1.06 15.15 10.60
N SER A 422 0.77 16.45 10.76
CA SER A 422 -0.14 16.93 11.81
C SER A 422 -1.57 16.45 11.55
N ARG A 423 -2.39 16.39 12.61
CA ARG A 423 -3.82 16.03 12.48
C ARG A 423 -4.59 16.97 11.56
N GLU A 424 -4.28 18.26 11.61
CA GLU A 424 -4.88 19.26 10.73
C GLU A 424 -4.52 19.00 9.27
N SER A 425 -3.24 18.76 8.98
CA SER A 425 -2.78 18.40 7.64
C SER A 425 -3.42 17.09 7.14
N MET A 426 -3.64 16.11 8.02
CA MET A 426 -4.31 14.87 7.63
C MET A 426 -5.80 15.07 7.34
N LYS A 427 -6.49 15.87 8.17
CA LYS A 427 -7.90 16.22 7.94
C LYS A 427 -8.12 17.04 6.68
N GLU A 428 -7.15 17.83 6.24
CA GLU A 428 -7.23 18.57 4.98
C GLU A 428 -6.86 17.73 3.75
N GLY A 429 -6.19 16.58 3.97
CA GLY A 429 -5.80 15.67 2.90
C GLY A 429 -7.01 15.05 2.20
N TYR A 430 -6.75 14.46 1.04
CA TYR A 430 -7.72 13.68 0.28
C TYR A 430 -7.01 12.85 -0.80
N LEU A 431 -7.73 11.85 -1.33
CA LEU A 431 -7.44 11.27 -2.63
C LEU A 431 -8.73 11.12 -3.45
N LYS A 432 -8.64 11.48 -4.73
CA LYS A 432 -9.61 11.07 -5.76
C LYS A 432 -8.88 10.18 -6.77
N VAL A 433 -9.35 8.95 -6.93
CA VAL A 433 -8.89 8.02 -7.96
C VAL A 433 -9.95 7.98 -9.05
N SER A 434 -9.57 8.34 -10.28
CA SER A 434 -10.43 8.21 -11.46
C SER A 434 -9.82 7.24 -12.45
N ALA A 435 -10.49 6.12 -12.71
CA ALA A 435 -10.07 5.12 -13.68
C ALA A 435 -10.95 5.17 -14.92
N ILE A 436 -10.35 5.46 -16.07
CA ILE A 436 -10.98 5.28 -17.38
C ILE A 436 -10.59 3.90 -17.89
N ALA A 437 -11.55 3.00 -17.92
CA ALA A 437 -11.37 1.64 -18.40
C ALA A 437 -12.01 1.46 -19.79
N ARG A 438 -11.36 0.67 -20.64
CA ARG A 438 -11.83 0.31 -21.98
C ARG A 438 -11.80 -1.20 -22.13
N SER A 439 -12.82 -1.73 -22.75
CA SER A 439 -12.97 -3.15 -23.02
C SER A 439 -12.44 -3.54 -24.41
N MET A 440 -12.31 -4.85 -24.65
CA MET A 440 -11.84 -5.40 -25.92
C MET A 440 -12.82 -5.11 -27.08
N LYS A 441 -14.13 -4.97 -26.82
CA LYS A 441 -15.12 -4.58 -27.84
C LYS A 441 -15.34 -3.07 -27.93
N GLY A 442 -14.57 -2.26 -27.22
CA GLY A 442 -14.57 -0.80 -27.34
C GLY A 442 -15.51 -0.05 -26.39
N SER A 443 -16.23 -0.74 -25.51
CA SER A 443 -17.01 -0.10 -24.44
C SER A 443 -16.10 0.64 -23.46
N LYS A 444 -16.55 1.79 -22.95
CA LYS A 444 -15.82 2.62 -21.99
C LYS A 444 -16.56 2.63 -20.64
N LEU A 445 -15.80 2.59 -19.55
CA LEU A 445 -16.30 2.72 -18.18
C LEU A 445 -15.46 3.76 -17.43
N LEU A 446 -16.11 4.55 -16.58
CA LEU A 446 -15.46 5.45 -15.65
C LEU A 446 -15.73 4.94 -14.22
N VAL A 447 -14.68 4.58 -13.50
CA VAL A 447 -14.75 4.18 -12.09
C VAL A 447 -14.10 5.26 -11.25
N ARG A 448 -14.74 5.66 -10.15
CA ARG A 448 -14.23 6.70 -9.24
C ARG A 448 -14.30 6.23 -7.80
N ILE A 449 -13.20 6.38 -7.06
CA ILE A 449 -13.12 6.16 -5.61
C ILE A 449 -12.54 7.41 -4.97
N GLY A 450 -13.11 7.81 -3.84
CA GLY A 450 -12.72 9.02 -3.11
C GLY A 450 -12.46 8.72 -1.64
N PHE A 451 -11.43 9.37 -1.11
CA PHE A 451 -10.97 9.36 0.27
C PHE A 451 -10.89 10.82 0.76
N SER A 452 -11.67 11.18 1.79
CA SER A 452 -11.85 12.58 2.22
C SER A 452 -10.84 13.04 3.27
N VAL A 453 -9.89 12.18 3.65
CA VAL A 453 -8.78 12.48 4.55
C VAL A 453 -7.45 12.05 3.93
N ASP A 454 -6.34 12.32 4.62
CA ASP A 454 -5.01 11.99 4.12
C ASP A 454 -4.88 10.49 3.78
N PRO A 455 -4.46 10.19 2.54
CA PRO A 455 -4.32 8.83 2.08
C PRO A 455 -3.16 8.10 2.78
N GLY A 456 -2.05 8.79 3.03
CA GLY A 456 -0.82 8.19 3.51
C GLY A 456 -0.91 7.56 4.90
N TYR A 457 -1.81 8.03 5.76
CA TYR A 457 -1.88 7.58 7.16
C TYR A 457 -3.28 7.35 7.68
N GLU A 458 -4.15 8.36 7.66
CA GLU A 458 -5.46 8.24 8.30
C GLU A 458 -6.30 7.18 7.59
N ASP A 459 -6.37 7.28 6.26
CA ASP A 459 -7.05 6.26 5.47
C ASP A 459 -6.25 4.96 5.32
N THR A 460 -4.92 5.00 5.33
CA THR A 460 -4.12 3.76 5.40
C THR A 460 -4.43 2.96 6.66
N ALA A 461 -4.54 3.63 7.81
CA ALA A 461 -4.87 3.00 9.08
C ALA A 461 -6.28 2.40 9.05
N ARG A 462 -7.25 3.14 8.53
CA ARG A 462 -8.62 2.68 8.34
C ARG A 462 -8.70 1.48 7.41
N ILE A 463 -8.12 1.58 6.20
CA ILE A 463 -8.11 0.52 5.19
C ILE A 463 -7.45 -0.75 5.74
N LEU A 464 -6.35 -0.64 6.48
CA LEU A 464 -5.72 -1.81 7.13
C LEU A 464 -6.70 -2.50 8.07
N VAL A 465 -7.31 -1.74 8.98
CA VAL A 465 -8.27 -2.27 9.97
C VAL A 465 -9.42 -2.97 9.27
N GLU A 466 -10.06 -2.28 8.34
CA GLU A 466 -11.18 -2.82 7.58
C GLU A 466 -10.80 -4.08 6.79
N SER A 467 -9.62 -4.08 6.15
CA SER A 467 -9.11 -5.26 5.44
C SER A 467 -8.94 -6.46 6.37
N GLY A 468 -8.37 -6.27 7.56
CA GLY A 468 -8.26 -7.36 8.54
C GLY A 468 -9.62 -7.83 9.06
N LEU A 469 -10.57 -6.92 9.27
CA LEU A 469 -11.93 -7.28 9.68
C LEU A 469 -12.67 -8.08 8.60
N CYS A 470 -12.46 -7.78 7.31
CA CYS A 470 -13.00 -8.57 6.21
C CYS A 470 -12.56 -10.03 6.26
N THR A 471 -11.30 -10.29 6.63
CA THR A 471 -10.80 -11.68 6.74
C THR A 471 -11.52 -12.51 7.81
N LEU A 472 -12.26 -11.86 8.71
CA LEU A 472 -13.02 -12.47 9.80
C LEU A 472 -14.51 -12.65 9.49
N GLN A 473 -14.99 -12.18 8.32
CA GLN A 473 -16.38 -12.30 7.91
C GLN A 473 -16.70 -13.70 7.37
N ASP A 474 -17.89 -14.22 7.69
CA ASP A 474 -18.33 -15.57 7.32
C ASP A 474 -18.40 -15.78 5.80
N GLU A 475 -18.74 -14.75 5.03
CA GLU A 475 -18.84 -14.81 3.56
C GLU A 475 -17.46 -15.05 2.93
N ILE A 476 -16.47 -14.28 3.36
CA ILE A 476 -15.06 -14.46 2.97
C ILE A 476 -14.52 -15.81 3.45
N GLU A 477 -14.96 -16.28 4.63
CA GLU A 477 -14.63 -17.62 5.11
C GLU A 477 -15.16 -18.71 4.16
N LYS A 478 -16.40 -18.58 3.68
CA LYS A 478 -17.06 -19.53 2.76
C LYS A 478 -16.44 -19.58 1.36
N GLU A 479 -15.89 -18.47 0.85
CA GLU A 479 -15.17 -18.48 -0.44
C GLU A 479 -13.95 -19.42 -0.44
N GLY A 480 -13.39 -19.74 0.74
CA GLY A 480 -12.33 -20.74 0.87
C GLY A 480 -10.96 -20.32 0.31
N LYS A 481 -10.82 -19.12 -0.28
CA LYS A 481 -9.54 -18.61 -0.77
C LYS A 481 -8.53 -18.48 0.37
N CYS A 482 -7.32 -18.99 0.15
CA CYS A 482 -6.20 -18.97 1.09
C CYS A 482 -4.87 -18.86 0.33
N GLY A 483 -3.78 -18.68 1.07
CA GLY A 483 -2.45 -18.41 0.50
C GLY A 483 -2.11 -16.93 0.49
N LEU A 484 -1.22 -16.55 -0.43
CA LEU A 484 -0.79 -15.16 -0.62
C LEU A 484 -1.64 -14.48 -1.70
N LEU A 485 -2.49 -13.58 -1.23
CA LEU A 485 -3.52 -12.88 -1.99
C LEU A 485 -3.16 -11.39 -2.15
N THR A 486 -3.71 -10.74 -3.17
CA THR A 486 -3.81 -9.28 -3.27
C THR A 486 -5.10 -8.79 -2.62
N PRO A 487 -5.23 -7.48 -2.28
CA PRO A 487 -6.47 -6.92 -1.79
C PRO A 487 -7.71 -7.31 -2.64
N ALA A 488 -7.66 -7.12 -3.96
CA ALA A 488 -8.79 -7.45 -4.83
C ALA A 488 -9.11 -8.96 -4.91
N SER A 489 -8.11 -9.83 -4.70
CA SER A 489 -8.36 -11.28 -4.68
C SER A 489 -8.87 -11.80 -3.34
N ALA A 490 -8.69 -11.01 -2.27
CA ALA A 490 -9.08 -11.36 -0.92
C ALA A 490 -10.45 -10.78 -0.52
N PHE A 491 -10.82 -9.61 -1.05
CA PHE A 491 -12.03 -8.85 -0.76
C PHE A 491 -12.67 -8.40 -2.08
#